data_AF-A0A0S8BFK9-F1
#
_entry.id   AF-A0A0S8BFK9-F1
#
_cell.length_a   1.000
_cell.length_b   1.000
_cell.length_c   1.000
_cell.angle_alpha   90.00
_cell.angle_beta   90.00
_cell.angle_gamma   90.00
#
_symmetry.space_group_name_H-M   'P 1'
#
loop_
_entity.id
_entity.type
_entity.pdbx_description
1 polymer ?
#
loop_
_entity_poly.entity_id
_entity_poly.type
_entity_poly.pdbx_seq_one_letter_code
_entity_poly.pdbx_strand_id
1 'polypeptide(L)' 'MTIWLTMLAVGVLTYATRLSFILLLGQREISPRTQQALRFVPPAVLSALIFPQLLLPNGTWDLSLGNERLIAGMVASA' A
#
# COMPACT_ATOMS: atom_id res chain seq x y z
N MET A 1 18.94 32.30 2.79
CA MET A 1 17.54 32.72 2.56
C MET A 1 16.73 31.75 1.71
N THR A 2 17.35 30.94 0.85
CA THR A 2 16.67 29.96 0.01
C THR A 2 16.02 28.81 0.79
N ILE A 3 16.62 28.37 1.91
CA ILE A 3 16.16 27.21 2.71
C ILE A 3 14.78 27.47 3.33
N TRP A 4 14.56 28.68 3.86
CA TRP A 4 13.28 29.09 4.42
C TRP A 4 12.17 29.10 3.37
N LEU A 5 12.50 29.57 2.15
CA LEU A 5 11.58 29.63 1.03
C LEU A 5 11.24 28.22 0.51
N THR A 6 12.22 27.31 0.43
CA THR A 6 11.98 25.91 0.07
C THR A 6 11.15 25.17 1.12
N MET A 7 11.36 25.45 2.40
CA MET A 7 10.61 24.81 3.49
C MET A 7 9.14 25.25 3.47
N LEU A 8 8.88 26.54 3.27
CA LEU A 8 7.53 27.04 3.03
C LEU A 8 6.92 26.48 1.74
N ALA A 9 7.67 26.45 0.64
CA ALA A 9 7.17 25.94 -0.64
C ALA A 9 6.77 24.46 -0.54
N VAL A 10 7.60 23.61 0.06
CA VAL A 10 7.29 22.19 0.27
C VAL A 10 6.13 22.02 1.25
N GLY A 11 6.08 22.80 2.33
CA GLY A 11 4.97 22.78 3.29
C GLY A 11 3.64 23.12 2.61
N VAL A 12 3.59 24.22 1.86
CA VAL A 12 2.41 24.65 1.09
C VAL A 12 2.06 23.62 0.03
N LEU A 13 3.03 23.07 -0.70
CA LEU A 13 2.78 22.06 -1.74
C LEU A 13 2.21 20.77 -1.15
N THR A 14 2.72 20.34 0.00
CA THR A 14 2.22 19.17 0.73
C THR A 14 0.78 19.41 1.20
N TYR A 15 0.52 20.57 1.79
CA TYR A 15 -0.81 20.95 2.24
C TYR A 15 -1.79 21.08 1.08
N ALA A 16 -1.37 21.70 -0.03
CA ALA A 16 -2.14 21.86 -1.24
C ALA A 16 -2.44 20.52 -1.90
N THR A 17 -1.54 19.54 -1.87
CA THR A 17 -1.82 18.19 -2.39
C THR A 17 -2.89 17.50 -1.54
N ARG A 18 -2.80 17.62 -0.21
CA ARG A 18 -3.79 17.09 0.73
C ARG A 18 -5.15 17.77 0.59
N LEU A 19 -5.16 19.10 0.46
CA LEU A 19 -6.37 19.90 0.28
C LEU A 19 -6.97 19.75 -1.12
N SER A 20 -6.17 19.61 -2.18
CA SER A 20 -6.65 19.30 -3.53
C SER A 20 -7.34 17.95 -3.53
N PHE A 21 -6.78 16.93 -2.87
CA PHE A 21 -7.52 15.68 -2.68
C PHE A 21 -8.82 15.93 -1.90
N ILE A 22 -8.81 16.67 -0.79
CA ILE A 22 -10.04 16.90 -0.01
C ILE A 22 -11.07 17.77 -0.74
N LEU A 23 -10.67 18.73 -1.58
CA LEU A 23 -11.55 19.63 -2.34
C LEU A 23 -12.07 18.99 -3.63
N LEU A 24 -11.20 18.30 -4.40
CA LEU A 24 -11.61 17.53 -5.58
C LEU A 24 -12.42 16.28 -5.20
N LEU A 25 -12.09 15.62 -4.09
CA LEU A 25 -12.81 14.45 -3.57
C LEU A 25 -13.90 14.85 -2.55
N GLY A 26 -13.99 16.13 -2.15
CA GLY A 26 -15.03 16.63 -1.24
C GLY A 26 -16.34 16.97 -1.94
N GLN A 27 -16.31 17.23 -3.24
CA GLN A 27 -17.53 17.33 -4.07
C GLN A 27 -18.00 15.97 -4.61
N ARG A 28 -17.14 14.94 -4.55
CA ARG A 28 -17.51 13.56 -4.87
C ARG A 28 -17.59 12.82 -3.56
N GLU A 29 -18.77 12.76 -2.94
CA GLU A 29 -19.05 11.85 -1.83
C GLU A 29 -18.29 10.56 -2.07
N ILE A 30 -17.38 10.21 -1.14
CA ILE A 30 -16.58 8.99 -1.26
C ILE A 30 -17.59 7.87 -1.44
N SER A 31 -17.71 7.35 -2.67
CA SER A 31 -18.70 6.33 -2.98
C SER A 31 -18.51 5.21 -1.96
N PRO A 32 -19.58 4.68 -1.33
CA PRO A 32 -19.46 3.65 -0.30
C PRO A 32 -18.57 2.48 -0.74
N ARG A 33 -18.51 2.22 -2.06
CA ARG A 33 -17.59 1.25 -2.68
C ARG A 33 -16.11 1.57 -2.47
N THR A 34 -15.69 2.82 -2.61
CA THR A 34 -14.29 3.24 -2.43
C THR A 34 -13.91 3.19 -0.94
N GLN A 35 -14.80 3.61 -0.04
CA GLN A 35 -14.57 3.52 1.40
C GLN A 35 -14.47 2.06 1.87
N GLN A 36 -15.32 1.19 1.31
CA GLN A 36 -15.28 -0.25 1.53
C GLN A 36 -13.99 -0.88 0.95
N ALA A 37 -13.55 -0.44 -0.23
CA ALA A 37 -12.27 -0.85 -0.82
C ALA A 37 -11.05 -0.39 0.02
N LEU A 38 -11.08 0.83 0.57
CA LEU A 38 -10.03 1.32 1.47
C LEU A 38 -9.90 0.48 2.75
N ARG A 39 -11.00 -0.08 3.26
CA ARG A 39 -10.95 -1.02 4.39
C ARG A 39 -10.23 -2.33 4.04
N PHE A 40 -10.19 -2.70 2.76
CA PHE A 40 -9.43 -3.86 2.28
C PHE A 40 -7.97 -3.53 1.93
N VAL A 41 -7.56 -2.27 1.97
CA VAL A 41 -6.16 -1.89 1.72
C VAL A 41 -5.21 -2.52 2.74
N PRO A 42 -5.44 -2.46 4.06
CA PRO A 42 -4.55 -3.10 5.03
C PRO A 42 -4.35 -4.61 4.79
N PRO A 43 -5.40 -5.46 4.67
CA PRO A 43 -5.20 -6.88 4.40
C PRO A 43 -4.62 -7.16 2.99
N ALA A 44 -4.94 -6.36 1.98
CA ALA A 44 -4.36 -6.51 0.64
C ALA A 44 -2.85 -6.20 0.62
N VAL A 45 -2.43 -5.15 1.33
CA VAL A 45 -1.00 -4.80 1.45
C VAL A 45 -0.24 -5.90 2.19
N LEU A 46 -0.79 -6.43 3.29
CA LEU A 46 -0.18 -7.56 4.01
C LEU A 46 -0.05 -8.79 3.09
N SER A 47 -1.10 -9.12 2.35
CA SER A 47 -1.08 -10.23 1.38
C SER A 47 -0.04 -10.02 0.29
N ALA A 48 0.06 -8.81 -0.26
CA ALA A 48 1.05 -8.44 -1.27
C ALA A 48 2.49 -8.44 -0.73
N LEU A 49 2.69 -8.28 0.58
CA LEU A 49 4.00 -8.35 1.23
C LEU A 49 4.42 -9.81 1.49
N ILE A 50 3.47 -10.65 1.88
CA ILE A 50 3.69 -12.06 2.22
C ILE A 50 3.84 -12.91 0.95
N PHE A 51 3.07 -12.62 -0.10
CA PHE A 51 3.11 -13.35 -1.37
C PHE A 51 4.52 -13.49 -1.98
N PRO A 52 5.32 -12.43 -2.16
CA PRO A 52 6.68 -12.57 -2.69
C PRO A 52 7.62 -13.29 -1.70
N GLN A 53 7.40 -13.16 -0.38
CA GLN A 53 8.18 -13.89 0.63
C GLN A 53 7.94 -15.41 0.58
N LEU A 54 6.76 -15.82 0.11
CA LEU A 54 6.41 -17.21 -0.12
C LEU A 54 7.00 -17.74 -1.43
N LEU A 55 6.85 -16.98 -2.54
CA LEU A 55 7.24 -17.46 -3.87
C LEU A 55 8.74 -17.28 -4.19
N LEU A 56 9.40 -16.26 -3.64
CA LEU A 56 10.82 -15.97 -3.86
C LEU A 56 11.57 -15.71 -2.53
N PRO A 57 11.72 -16.72 -1.64
CA PRO A 57 12.39 -16.53 -0.35
C PRO A 57 13.81 -15.96 -0.46
N ASN A 58 14.55 -16.32 -1.51
CA ASN A 58 15.95 -15.94 -1.74
C ASN A 58 16.16 -15.20 -3.08
N GLY A 59 15.10 -14.64 -3.67
CA GLY A 59 15.16 -14.01 -5.00
C GLY A 59 15.20 -14.98 -6.17
N THR A 60 15.20 -16.29 -5.92
CA THR A 60 15.00 -17.36 -6.90
C THR A 60 13.56 -17.86 -6.84
N TRP A 61 12.96 -18.12 -8.00
CA TRP A 61 11.64 -18.73 -8.10
C TRP A 61 11.72 -20.18 -7.64
N ASP A 62 11.32 -20.44 -6.41
CA ASP A 62 11.38 -21.77 -5.79
C ASP A 62 9.96 -22.32 -5.61
N LEU A 63 9.34 -22.75 -6.72
CA LEU A 63 8.05 -23.46 -6.74
C LEU A 63 8.19 -24.95 -6.39
N SER A 64 9.32 -25.36 -5.81
CA SER A 64 9.58 -26.75 -5.44
C SER A 64 8.81 -27.12 -4.16
N LEU A 65 8.28 -28.35 -4.12
CA LEU A 65 7.63 -28.96 -2.94
C LEU A 65 8.58 -29.12 -1.73
N GLY A 66 9.87 -28.78 -1.87
CA GLY A 66 10.83 -28.67 -0.76
C GLY A 66 10.87 -27.30 -0.08
N ASN A 67 10.14 -26.31 -0.60
CA ASN A 67 10.09 -24.97 -0.02
C ASN A 67 9.07 -24.94 1.13
N GLU A 68 9.55 -25.24 2.34
CA GLU A 68 8.76 -25.31 3.58
C GLU A 68 7.93 -24.04 3.81
N ARG A 69 8.38 -22.87 3.30
CA ARG A 69 7.64 -21.60 3.39
C ARG A 69 6.37 -21.61 2.54
N LEU A 70 6.38 -22.20 1.34
CA LEU A 70 5.18 -22.32 0.50
C LEU A 70 4.13 -23.24 1.13
N ILE A 71 4.57 -24.35 1.73
CA ILE A 71 3.68 -25.29 2.42
C ILE A 71 3.09 -24.63 3.66
N ALA A 72 3.91 -23.95 4.48
CA ALA A 72 3.44 -23.20 5.64
C ALA A 72 2.44 -22.10 5.26
N GLY A 73 2.66 -21.40 4.14
CA GLY A 73 1.72 -20.42 3.59
C GLY A 73 0.37 -21.03 3.18
N MET A 74 0.38 -22.18 2.50
CA MET A 74 -0.84 -22.91 2.13
C MET A 74 -1.64 -23.34 3.37
N VAL A 75 -0.97 -23.91 4.37
CA VAL A 75 -1.63 -24.34 5.63
C VAL A 75 -2.17 -23.15 6.41
N ALA A 76 -1.46 -22.02 6.47
CA ALA A 76 -1.93 -20.84 7.19
C ALA A 76 -3.13 -20.13 6.52
N SER A 77 -3.36 -20.39 5.22
CA SER A 77 -4.46 -19.80 4.46
C SER A 77 -5.73 -20.66 4.41
N ALA A 78 -5.65 -21.94 4.81
CA ALA A 78 -6.77 -22.88 4.89
C ALA A 78 -7.46 -22.81 6.26
#